data_AF-A0A167I2U8-F1
#
_entry.id   AF-A0A167I2U8-F1
#
_cell.length_a   1.000
_cell.length_b   1.000
_cell.length_c   1.000
_cell.angle_alpha   90.00
_cell.angle_beta   90.00
_cell.angle_gamma   90.00
#
_symmetry.space_group_name_H-M   'P 1'
#
loop_
_entity.id
_entity.type
_entity.pdbx_description
1 polymer ?
#
loop_
_entity_poly.entity_id
_entity_poly.type
_entity_poly.pdbx_seq_one_letter_code
_entity_poly.pdbx_strand_id
1 'polypeptide(L)'
;MSADTRPISPGRFAAALKDLSISMLHLKVLEIRNSIAHLQYSNDQLKPFAEGSATTLGGSAATGPDQDCVDAIKENEVVMGRMAERIALIRAEVEDRGLSWTEFRSKDEKEATEAQAMPQANGHAQGQSSHSAWTDGTFQTGSIRDGQVHMDAQPVPPTARENHAGGRLDDEELRQAMVERMRDLGEDDDGDDFGMHL
;
A
#
# COMPACT_ATOMS: atom_id res chain seq x y z
N MET A 1 -27.51 -4.30 11.64
CA MET A 1 -27.13 -3.07 10.92
C MET A 1 -27.15 -3.37 9.41
N SER A 2 -27.61 -2.42 8.58
CA SER A 2 -27.52 -2.36 7.10
C SER A 2 -28.11 -3.50 6.25
N ALA A 3 -29.41 -3.43 5.96
CA ALA A 3 -30.04 -4.21 4.88
C ALA A 3 -30.35 -3.38 3.61
N ASP A 4 -30.07 -2.08 3.62
CA ASP A 4 -30.47 -1.12 2.56
C ASP A 4 -29.37 -0.78 1.54
N THR A 5 -28.12 -1.18 1.76
CA THR A 5 -27.02 -0.96 0.80
C THR A 5 -26.89 -2.12 -0.18
N ARG A 6 -28.00 -2.54 -0.80
CA ARG A 6 -27.93 -3.60 -1.82
C ARG A 6 -27.01 -3.15 -2.97
N PRO A 7 -25.94 -3.91 -3.28
CA PRO A 7 -25.07 -3.57 -4.39
C PRO A 7 -25.87 -3.46 -5.70
N ILE A 8 -25.54 -2.46 -6.54
CA ILE A 8 -26.09 -2.38 -7.89
C ILE A 8 -25.77 -3.67 -8.66
N SER A 9 -26.80 -4.27 -9.26
CA SER A 9 -26.63 -5.47 -10.08
C SER A 9 -25.75 -5.19 -11.29
N PRO A 10 -24.95 -6.16 -11.77
CA PRO A 10 -24.12 -6.01 -12.97
C PRO A 10 -24.89 -5.48 -14.19
N GLY A 11 -26.09 -6.01 -14.45
CA GLY A 11 -26.92 -5.57 -15.58
C GLY A 11 -27.35 -4.10 -15.53
N ARG A 12 -27.75 -3.60 -14.35
CA ARG A 12 -28.05 -2.16 -14.19
C ARG A 12 -26.81 -1.29 -14.31
N PHE A 13 -25.67 -1.76 -13.80
CA PHE A 13 -24.40 -1.04 -13.96
C PHE A 13 -24.05 -0.90 -15.44
N ALA A 14 -24.07 -2.00 -16.21
CA ALA A 14 -23.82 -2.00 -17.65
C ALA A 14 -24.79 -1.08 -18.41
N ALA A 15 -26.09 -1.10 -18.07
CA ALA A 15 -27.06 -0.21 -18.70
C ALA A 15 -26.72 1.27 -18.48
N ALA A 16 -26.25 1.65 -17.28
CA ALA A 16 -25.88 3.02 -16.96
C ALA A 16 -24.60 3.48 -17.69
N LEU A 17 -23.67 2.56 -18.02
CA LEU A 17 -22.42 2.91 -18.71
C LEU A 17 -22.68 3.56 -20.08
N LYS A 18 -23.76 3.17 -20.77
CA LYS A 18 -24.14 3.68 -22.10
C LYS A 18 -24.31 5.20 -22.13
N ASP A 19 -24.75 5.79 -21.02
CA ASP A 19 -24.99 7.23 -20.91
C ASP A 19 -23.75 8.02 -20.47
N LEU A 20 -22.66 7.34 -20.07
CA LEU A 20 -21.43 7.99 -19.62
C LEU A 20 -20.55 8.41 -20.81
N SER A 21 -19.88 9.56 -20.69
CA SER A 21 -18.80 9.95 -21.60
C SER A 21 -17.54 9.11 -21.38
N ILE A 22 -16.64 9.07 -22.38
CA ILE A 22 -15.37 8.34 -22.29
C ILE A 22 -14.53 8.82 -21.09
N SER A 23 -14.45 10.13 -20.86
CA SER A 23 -13.73 10.67 -19.70
C SER A 23 -14.31 10.18 -18.38
N MET A 24 -15.63 10.04 -18.28
CA MET A 24 -16.28 9.48 -17.09
C MET A 24 -15.99 7.98 -16.93
N LEU A 25 -15.89 7.23 -18.03
CA LEU A 25 -15.47 5.82 -17.98
C LEU A 25 -14.05 5.70 -17.44
N HIS A 26 -13.10 6.57 -17.84
CA HIS A 26 -11.75 6.58 -17.27
C HIS A 26 -11.76 6.83 -15.77
N LEU A 27 -12.50 7.84 -15.32
CA LEU A 27 -12.63 8.15 -13.89
C LEU A 27 -13.21 6.98 -13.12
N LYS A 28 -14.22 6.28 -13.69
CA LYS A 28 -14.78 5.09 -13.04
C LYS A 28 -13.81 3.92 -12.97
N VAL A 29 -12.98 3.70 -13.98
CA VAL A 29 -11.93 2.68 -13.89
C VAL A 29 -10.94 3.02 -12.78
N LEU A 30 -10.51 4.28 -12.67
CA LEU A 30 -9.58 4.73 -11.62
C LEU A 30 -10.18 4.58 -10.22
N GLU A 31 -11.42 5.00 -10.02
CA GLU A 31 -12.15 4.86 -8.75
C GLU A 31 -12.25 3.39 -8.31
N ILE A 32 -12.59 2.50 -9.25
CA ILE A 32 -12.73 1.08 -8.93
C ILE A 32 -11.37 0.44 -8.64
N ARG A 33 -10.32 0.75 -9.41
CA ARG A 33 -8.96 0.27 -9.13
C ARG A 33 -8.45 0.74 -7.78
N ASN A 34 -8.69 2.00 -7.43
CA ASN A 34 -8.34 2.51 -6.11
C ASN A 34 -9.11 1.78 -5.00
N SER A 35 -10.40 1.53 -5.19
CA SER A 35 -11.20 0.76 -4.23
C SER A 35 -10.66 -0.67 -4.03
N ILE A 36 -10.24 -1.34 -5.11
CA ILE A 36 -9.58 -2.66 -5.05
C ILE A 36 -8.25 -2.56 -4.29
N ALA A 37 -7.43 -1.54 -4.59
CA ALA A 37 -6.15 -1.32 -3.92
C ALA A 37 -6.31 -1.20 -2.40
N HIS A 38 -7.32 -0.44 -1.96
CA HIS A 38 -7.61 -0.27 -0.53
C HIS A 38 -8.05 -1.58 0.13
N LEU A 39 -8.86 -2.40 -0.55
CA LEU A 39 -9.27 -3.70 -0.03
C LEU A 39 -8.10 -4.67 0.08
N GLN A 40 -7.20 -4.68 -0.91
CA GLN A 40 -6.00 -5.52 -0.86
C GLN A 40 -5.07 -5.10 0.27
N TYR A 41 -4.83 -3.79 0.42
CA TYR A 41 -4.05 -3.27 1.54
C TYR A 41 -4.66 -3.65 2.89
N SER A 42 -5.98 -3.47 3.04
CA SER A 42 -6.69 -3.87 4.26
C SER A 42 -6.55 -5.37 4.51
N ASN A 43 -6.63 -6.21 3.47
CA ASN A 43 -6.44 -7.66 3.61
C ASN A 43 -5.01 -8.00 4.04
N ASP A 44 -4.00 -7.34 3.48
CA ASP A 44 -2.61 -7.53 3.87
C ASP A 44 -2.35 -7.13 5.32
N GLN A 45 -3.03 -6.10 5.83
CA GLN A 45 -3.00 -5.72 7.24
C GLN A 45 -3.71 -6.73 8.16
N LEU A 46 -4.77 -7.37 7.68
CA LEU A 46 -5.54 -8.37 8.46
C LEU A 46 -4.86 -9.75 8.48
N LYS A 47 -4.07 -10.10 7.45
CA LYS A 47 -3.42 -11.42 7.33
C LYS A 47 -2.66 -11.87 8.59
N PRO A 48 -1.81 -11.05 9.24
CA PRO A 48 -1.08 -11.48 10.43
C PRO A 48 -1.98 -11.91 11.59
N PHE A 49 -3.16 -11.29 11.72
CA PHE A 49 -4.14 -11.62 12.75
C PHE A 49 -4.96 -12.86 12.34
N ALA A 50 -5.38 -12.93 11.08
CA ALA A 50 -6.06 -14.08 10.52
C ALA A 50 -5.22 -15.36 10.56
N GLU A 51 -3.90 -15.25 10.47
CA GLU A 51 -2.97 -16.39 10.56
C GLU A 51 -2.54 -16.69 12.01
N GLY A 52 -2.86 -15.82 12.96
CA GLY A 52 -2.40 -15.91 14.35
C GLY A 52 -0.90 -15.65 14.53
N SER A 53 -0.24 -15.07 13.52
CA SER A 53 1.19 -14.73 13.54
C SER A 53 1.48 -13.37 14.20
N ALA A 54 0.45 -12.53 14.38
CA ALA A 54 0.54 -11.27 15.09
C ALA A 54 0.68 -11.46 16.61
N THR A 55 1.69 -10.83 17.20
CA THR A 55 1.85 -10.76 18.66
C THR A 55 0.95 -9.66 19.23
N THR A 56 0.09 -10.00 20.19
CA THR A 56 -0.72 -8.99 20.89
C THR A 56 0.12 -8.18 21.87
N LEU A 57 -0.21 -6.90 22.06
CA LEU A 57 0.43 -6.03 23.04
C LEU A 57 0.26 -6.63 24.46
N GLY A 58 1.31 -7.26 24.98
CA GLY A 58 1.25 -8.05 26.23
C GLY A 58 2.07 -9.35 26.22
N GLY A 59 2.67 -9.74 25.09
CA GLY A 59 3.68 -10.80 25.03
C GLY A 59 3.15 -12.24 25.11
N SER A 60 1.84 -12.44 25.23
CA SER A 60 1.24 -13.73 24.91
C SER A 60 1.07 -13.83 23.39
N ALA A 61 1.56 -14.93 22.80
CA ALA A 61 1.23 -15.27 21.42
C ALA A 61 -0.30 -15.33 21.27
N ALA A 62 -0.84 -14.76 20.20
CA ALA A 62 -2.26 -14.87 19.90
C ALA A 62 -2.69 -16.34 19.94
N THR A 63 -3.84 -16.62 20.56
CA THR A 63 -4.37 -17.97 20.80
C THR A 63 -4.94 -18.59 19.52
N GLY A 64 -4.15 -18.58 18.43
CA GLY A 64 -4.53 -19.04 17.10
C GLY A 64 -5.12 -17.94 16.19
N PRO A 65 -5.51 -18.32 14.96
CA PRO A 65 -6.20 -17.48 13.98
C PRO A 65 -7.36 -16.66 14.54
N ASP A 66 -7.41 -15.37 14.26
CA ASP A 66 -8.59 -14.55 14.50
C ASP A 66 -9.64 -14.81 13.42
N GLN A 67 -10.74 -15.45 13.80
CA GLN A 67 -11.83 -15.84 12.90
C GLN A 67 -12.56 -14.64 12.28
N ASP A 68 -12.67 -13.53 13.01
CA ASP A 68 -13.32 -12.32 12.49
C ASP A 68 -12.44 -11.69 11.39
N CYS A 69 -11.12 -11.71 11.57
CA CYS A 69 -10.17 -11.29 10.54
C CYS A 69 -10.24 -12.20 9.31
N VAL A 70 -10.35 -13.52 9.49
CA VAL A 70 -10.51 -14.48 8.39
C VAL A 70 -11.77 -14.20 7.58
N ASP A 71 -12.90 -13.98 8.24
CA ASP A 71 -14.18 -13.77 7.56
C ASP A 71 -14.27 -12.39 6.92
N ALA A 72 -13.67 -11.35 7.52
CA ALA A 72 -13.52 -10.04 6.91
C ALA A 72 -12.70 -10.10 5.60
N ILE A 73 -11.59 -10.84 5.58
CA ILE A 73 -10.78 -11.04 4.36
C ILE A 73 -11.62 -11.70 3.26
N LYS A 74 -12.36 -12.76 3.59
CA LYS A 74 -13.24 -13.45 2.62
C LYS A 74 -14.33 -12.53 2.06
N GLU A 75 -14.95 -11.71 2.90
CA GLU A 75 -15.96 -10.75 2.45
C GLU A 75 -15.35 -9.71 1.50
N ASN A 76 -14.18 -9.16 1.84
CA ASN A 76 -13.44 -8.23 1.00
C ASN A 76 -13.08 -8.84 -0.36
N GLU A 77 -12.69 -10.12 -0.41
CA GLU A 77 -12.43 -10.84 -1.67
C GLU A 77 -13.67 -10.93 -2.58
N VAL A 78 -14.85 -11.18 -2.00
CA VAL A 78 -16.11 -11.14 -2.74
C VAL A 78 -16.39 -9.73 -3.30
N VAL A 79 -16.10 -8.68 -2.52
CA VAL A 79 -16.23 -7.29 -2.98
C VAL A 79 -15.26 -6.99 -4.11
N MET A 80 -13.99 -7.38 -3.99
CA MET A 80 -12.97 -7.23 -5.04
C MET A 80 -13.40 -7.94 -6.33
N GLY A 81 -13.95 -9.15 -6.24
CA GLY A 81 -14.47 -9.87 -7.40
C GLY A 81 -15.58 -9.10 -8.14
N ARG A 82 -16.52 -8.50 -7.40
CA ARG A 82 -17.58 -7.65 -7.98
C ARG A 82 -17.02 -6.36 -8.59
N MET A 83 -15.99 -5.77 -7.98
CA MET A 83 -15.31 -4.60 -8.54
C MET A 83 -14.56 -4.94 -9.83
N ALA A 84 -13.88 -6.09 -9.89
CA ALA A 84 -13.25 -6.59 -11.10
C ALA A 84 -14.26 -6.89 -12.22
N GLU A 85 -15.42 -7.46 -11.89
CA GLU A 85 -16.54 -7.65 -12.84
C GLU A 85 -16.99 -6.31 -13.43
N ARG A 86 -17.08 -5.25 -12.62
CA ARG A 86 -17.42 -3.91 -13.11
C ARG A 86 -16.37 -3.35 -14.06
N ILE A 87 -15.07 -3.57 -13.80
CA ILE A 87 -14.00 -3.20 -14.75
C ILE A 87 -14.19 -3.95 -16.07
N ALA A 88 -14.53 -5.25 -16.03
CA ALA A 88 -14.79 -6.04 -17.24
C ALA A 88 -15.99 -5.51 -18.04
N LEU A 89 -17.05 -5.06 -17.38
CA LEU A 89 -18.19 -4.42 -18.05
C LEU A 89 -17.83 -3.07 -18.68
N ILE A 90 -17.01 -2.25 -18.01
CA ILE A 90 -16.49 -1.01 -18.60
C ILE A 90 -15.63 -1.31 -19.81
N ARG A 91 -14.78 -2.33 -19.73
CA ARG A 91 -13.97 -2.78 -20.88
C ARG A 91 -14.84 -3.16 -22.07
N ALA A 92 -15.86 -3.98 -21.85
CA ALA A 92 -16.78 -4.38 -22.92
C ALA A 92 -17.47 -3.16 -23.55
N GLU A 93 -17.92 -2.19 -22.75
CA GLU A 93 -18.53 -0.95 -23.25
C GLU A 93 -17.53 -0.10 -24.08
N VAL A 94 -16.28 0.02 -23.63
CA VAL A 94 -15.23 0.75 -24.36
C VAL A 94 -14.96 0.09 -25.72
N GLU A 95 -14.85 -1.22 -25.74
CA GLU A 95 -14.62 -2.00 -26.97
C GLU A 95 -15.84 -1.95 -27.91
N ASP A 96 -17.08 -1.97 -27.38
CA ASP A 96 -18.32 -1.81 -28.16
C ASP A 96 -18.40 -0.43 -28.85
N ARG A 97 -17.83 0.61 -28.22
CA ARG A 97 -17.67 1.95 -28.81
C ARG A 97 -16.54 2.04 -29.84
N GLY A 98 -15.82 0.94 -30.10
CA GLY A 98 -14.71 0.88 -31.05
C GLY A 98 -13.40 1.48 -30.54
N LEU A 99 -13.26 1.67 -29.22
CA LEU A 99 -12.07 2.24 -28.59
C LEU A 99 -11.16 1.14 -28.06
N SER A 100 -9.87 1.42 -27.98
CA SER A 100 -8.91 0.46 -27.43
C SER A 100 -8.87 0.49 -25.90
N TRP A 101 -9.02 -0.67 -25.27
CA TRP A 101 -8.83 -0.82 -23.82
C TRP A 101 -7.41 -0.44 -23.35
N THR A 102 -6.42 -0.45 -24.24
CA THR A 102 -5.02 -0.13 -23.88
C THR A 102 -4.85 1.28 -23.28
N GLU A 103 -5.73 2.21 -23.64
CA GLU A 103 -5.76 3.58 -23.10
C GLU A 103 -6.22 3.62 -21.63
N PHE A 104 -6.98 2.63 -21.20
CA PHE A 104 -7.51 2.50 -19.84
C PHE A 104 -6.59 1.71 -18.90
N ARG A 105 -5.51 1.10 -19.41
CA ARG A 105 -4.54 0.37 -18.57
C ARG A 105 -3.73 1.33 -17.71
N SER A 106 -3.53 0.96 -16.44
CA SER A 106 -2.57 1.68 -15.58
C SER A 106 -1.14 1.47 -16.10
N LYS A 107 -0.22 2.35 -15.70
CA LYS A 107 1.19 2.25 -16.10
C LYS A 107 1.79 0.88 -15.76
N ASP A 108 1.56 0.39 -14.54
CA ASP A 108 2.07 -0.89 -14.08
C ASP A 108 1.46 -2.09 -14.83
N GLU A 109 0.18 -2.02 -15.23
CA GLU A 109 -0.43 -3.05 -16.09
C GLU A 109 0.27 -3.11 -17.46
N LYS A 110 0.71 -1.96 -17.98
CA LYS A 110 1.48 -1.90 -19.24
C LYS A 110 2.86 -2.53 -19.06
N GLU A 111 3.58 -2.10 -18.03
CA GLU A 111 4.94 -2.58 -17.72
C GLU A 111 4.97 -4.07 -17.37
N ALA A 112 3.98 -4.59 -16.63
CA ALA A 112 3.88 -6.02 -16.31
C ALA A 112 3.66 -6.88 -17.56
N THR A 113 2.87 -6.41 -18.52
CA THR A 113 2.65 -7.13 -19.79
C THR A 113 3.93 -7.13 -20.65
N GLU A 114 4.65 -6.00 -20.67
CA GLU A 114 5.92 -5.85 -21.40
C GLU A 114 7.04 -6.71 -20.78
N ALA A 115 7.10 -6.77 -19.43
CA ALA A 115 8.03 -7.61 -18.69
C ALA A 115 7.76 -9.13 -18.85
N GLN A 116 6.52 -9.52 -19.13
CA GLN A 116 6.15 -10.90 -19.45
C GLN A 116 6.45 -11.28 -20.92
N ALA A 117 6.56 -10.30 -21.82
CA ALA A 117 6.90 -10.51 -23.22
C ALA A 117 8.42 -10.69 -23.47
N MET A 118 9.27 -10.38 -22.47
CA MET A 118 10.70 -10.68 -22.48
C MET A 118 10.95 -12.03 -21.80
N PRO A 119 11.79 -12.94 -22.37
CA PRO A 119 12.07 -14.22 -21.73
C PRO A 119 12.80 -14.01 -20.40
N GLN A 120 12.13 -14.29 -19.29
CA GLN A 120 12.71 -14.15 -17.95
C GLN A 120 13.64 -15.32 -17.63
N ALA A 121 14.91 -15.01 -17.36
CA ALA A 121 15.82 -15.90 -16.64
C ALA A 121 15.39 -15.94 -15.16
N ASN A 122 15.23 -17.16 -14.62
CA ASN A 122 14.77 -17.45 -13.25
C ASN A 122 15.42 -16.54 -12.18
N GLY A 123 14.58 -15.73 -11.53
CA GLY A 123 14.90 -15.02 -10.29
C GLY A 123 13.64 -14.93 -9.44
N HIS A 124 13.49 -15.83 -8.47
CA HIS A 124 12.39 -15.85 -7.53
C HIS A 124 12.57 -14.69 -6.52
N ALA A 125 11.95 -13.54 -6.79
CA ALA A 125 11.87 -12.42 -5.86
C ALA A 125 10.47 -12.38 -5.25
N GLN A 126 10.32 -12.94 -4.05
CA GLN A 126 9.14 -12.80 -3.22
C GLN A 126 9.18 -11.41 -2.57
N GLY A 127 8.89 -10.38 -3.36
CA GLY A 127 8.65 -9.02 -2.89
C GLY A 127 7.16 -8.81 -2.73
N GLN A 128 6.73 -8.33 -1.56
CA GLN A 128 5.37 -7.82 -1.33
C GLN A 128 5.02 -6.88 -2.49
N SER A 129 4.07 -7.29 -3.32
CA SER A 129 3.66 -6.56 -4.50
C SER A 129 2.89 -5.32 -4.08
N SER A 130 3.59 -4.19 -3.97
CA SER A 130 2.99 -2.86 -3.85
C SER A 130 1.99 -2.68 -4.99
N HIS A 131 0.73 -2.39 -4.68
CA HIS A 131 -0.32 -2.26 -5.69
C HIS A 131 -0.12 -1.00 -6.55
N SER A 132 -0.58 -1.03 -7.80
CA SER A 132 -0.25 0.00 -8.80
C SER A 132 -0.65 1.43 -8.42
N ALA A 133 -1.67 1.57 -7.57
CA ALA A 133 -2.13 2.86 -7.06
C ALA A 133 -1.07 3.59 -6.21
N TRP A 134 -0.07 2.88 -5.66
CA TRP A 134 0.99 3.46 -4.83
C TRP A 134 2.26 3.78 -5.60
N THR A 135 2.43 3.19 -6.78
CA THR A 135 3.63 3.30 -7.63
C THR A 135 3.39 4.17 -8.87
N ASP A 136 2.13 4.33 -9.32
CA ASP A 136 1.79 5.13 -10.49
C ASP A 136 1.70 6.65 -10.25
N GLY A 137 1.89 7.10 -9.00
CA GLY A 137 1.87 8.51 -8.61
C GLY A 137 0.47 9.09 -8.37
N THR A 138 -0.59 8.28 -8.42
CA THR A 138 -1.95 8.72 -8.07
C THR A 138 -2.09 9.02 -6.58
N PHE A 139 -1.31 8.36 -5.72
CA PHE A 139 -1.31 8.58 -4.27
C PHE A 139 0.13 8.77 -3.76
N GLN A 140 0.34 9.80 -2.94
CA GLN A 140 1.52 9.96 -2.10
C GLN A 140 1.12 9.66 -0.64
N THR A 141 1.80 8.68 -0.04
CA THR A 141 1.67 8.38 1.38
C THR A 141 2.60 9.31 2.16
N GLY A 142 2.09 9.88 3.26
CA GLY A 142 2.88 10.64 4.21
C GLY A 142 2.51 10.27 5.64
N SER A 143 3.45 10.46 6.56
CA SER A 143 3.21 10.31 7.99
C SER A 143 3.07 11.69 8.66
N ILE A 144 2.14 11.82 9.60
CA ILE A 144 2.01 13.04 10.41
C ILE A 144 2.82 12.83 11.68
N ARG A 145 3.86 13.63 11.88
CA ARG A 145 4.66 13.68 13.12
C ARG A 145 4.65 15.10 13.63
N ASP A 146 4.36 15.28 14.92
CA ASP A 146 4.34 16.59 15.59
C ASP A 146 3.47 17.65 14.88
N GLY A 147 2.36 17.22 14.28
CA GLY A 147 1.42 18.10 13.55
C GLY A 147 1.92 18.54 12.17
N GLN A 148 3.06 18.03 11.69
CA GLN A 148 3.58 18.29 10.36
C GLN A 148 3.39 17.06 9.47
N VAL A 149 2.97 17.30 8.23
CA VAL A 149 2.81 16.24 7.22
C VAL A 149 4.17 15.98 6.58
N HIS A 150 4.74 14.80 6.82
CA HIS A 150 5.95 14.31 6.16
C HIS A 150 5.55 13.38 5.02
N MET A 151 5.71 13.82 3.77
CA MET A 151 5.49 12.95 2.60
C MET A 151 6.68 12.01 2.42
N ASP A 152 6.41 10.72 2.18
CA ASP A 152 7.45 9.78 1.81
C ASP A 152 7.94 10.11 0.39
N ALA A 153 9.25 10.32 0.24
CA ALA A 153 9.85 10.59 -1.06
C ALA A 153 9.81 9.31 -1.91
N GLN A 154 9.27 9.40 -3.13
CA GLN A 154 9.28 8.29 -4.08
C GLN A 154 10.70 7.76 -4.29
N PRO A 155 10.90 6.44 -4.41
CA PRO A 155 12.17 5.90 -4.87
C PRO A 155 12.43 6.37 -6.29
N VAL A 156 13.33 7.34 -6.44
CA VAL A 156 13.78 7.85 -7.73
C VAL A 156 14.55 6.72 -8.44
N PRO A 157 14.26 6.43 -9.72
CA PRO A 157 15.04 5.44 -10.47
C PRO A 157 16.53 5.85 -10.54
N PRO A 158 17.46 4.88 -10.57
CA PRO A 158 18.90 5.11 -10.37
C PRO A 158 19.62 5.72 -11.58
N THR A 159 19.04 6.71 -12.24
CA THR A 159 19.64 7.42 -13.36
C THR A 159 19.46 8.94 -13.24
N ALA A 160 19.78 9.50 -12.09
CA ALA A 160 20.02 10.94 -11.92
C ALA A 160 20.84 11.19 -10.65
N ARG A 161 22.10 10.75 -10.66
CA ARG A 161 23.07 11.13 -9.62
C ARG A 161 23.71 12.46 -10.04
N GLU A 162 23.09 13.56 -9.63
CA GLU A 162 23.81 14.83 -9.46
C GLU A 162 23.36 15.53 -8.16
N ASN A 163 24.30 15.54 -7.21
CA ASN A 163 24.52 16.54 -6.18
C ASN A 163 23.34 17.01 -5.32
N HIS A 164 22.91 16.21 -4.36
CA HIS A 164 22.44 16.76 -3.07
C HIS A 164 23.00 15.93 -1.92
N ALA A 165 23.82 16.58 -1.09
CA ALA A 165 24.42 16.06 0.11
C ALA A 165 23.34 15.77 1.16
N GLY A 166 23.18 14.50 1.51
CA GLY A 166 22.34 14.01 2.61
C GLY A 166 22.87 12.64 2.99
N GLY A 167 23.91 12.62 3.82
CA GLY A 167 24.68 11.43 4.15
C GLY A 167 23.81 10.33 4.76
N ARG A 168 23.73 9.20 4.08
CA ARG A 168 23.34 7.93 4.69
C ARG A 168 24.60 7.42 5.38
N LEU A 169 24.63 7.47 6.70
CA LEU A 169 25.67 6.81 7.47
C LEU A 169 25.47 5.31 7.26
N ASP A 170 26.51 4.61 6.82
CA ASP A 170 26.47 3.15 6.75
C ASP A 170 26.46 2.58 8.18
N ASP A 171 25.95 1.37 8.37
CA ASP A 171 25.66 0.78 9.69
C ASP A 171 26.86 0.79 10.68
N GLU A 172 28.09 0.79 10.16
CA GLU A 172 29.31 0.87 10.97
C GLU A 172 29.56 2.28 11.52
N GLU A 173 29.30 3.32 10.72
CA GLU A 173 29.43 4.72 11.14
C GLU A 173 28.32 5.08 12.15
N LEU A 174 27.12 4.53 11.96
CA LEU A 174 26.02 4.69 12.91
C LEU A 174 26.33 4.06 14.28
N ARG A 175 27.02 2.91 14.28
CA ARG A 175 27.51 2.28 15.50
C ARG A 175 28.54 3.12 16.22
N GLN A 176 29.50 3.71 15.51
CA GLN A 176 30.50 4.60 16.09
C GLN A 176 29.86 5.85 16.71
N ALA A 177 28.91 6.48 16.00
CA ALA A 177 28.20 7.65 16.51
C ALA A 177 27.38 7.33 17.78
N MET A 178 26.78 6.14 17.87
CA MET A 178 26.07 5.71 19.08
C MET A 178 27.02 5.48 20.26
N VAL A 179 28.19 4.89 20.03
CA VAL A 179 29.19 4.65 21.09
C VAL A 179 29.77 5.96 21.61
N GLU A 180 30.04 6.92 20.72
CA GLU A 180 30.55 8.24 21.09
C GLU A 180 29.52 9.02 21.92
N ARG A 181 28.25 9.00 21.52
CA ARG A 181 27.14 9.61 22.27
C ARG A 181 26.91 8.97 23.64
N MET A 182 27.17 7.67 23.79
CA MET A 182 27.02 6.98 25.07
C MET A 182 28.15 7.30 26.04
N ARG A 183 29.33 7.69 25.52
CA ARG A 183 30.48 8.11 26.31
C ARG A 183 30.30 9.53 26.87
N ASP A 184 29.71 10.41 26.07
CA ASP A 184 29.39 11.81 26.43
C ASP A 184 28.36 11.92 27.57
N LEU A 185 27.48 10.92 27.73
CA LEU A 185 26.49 10.87 28.82
C LEU A 185 27.03 10.30 30.14
N GLY A 186 28.31 9.90 30.19
CA GLY A 186 28.93 9.28 31.36
C GLY A 186 29.87 10.19 32.15
N GLU A 187 30.08 11.44 31.75
CA GLU A 187 31.08 12.35 32.34
C GLU A 187 30.50 13.56 33.12
N ASP A 188 29.18 13.59 33.38
CA ASP A 188 28.51 14.66 34.17
C ASP A 188 27.86 14.15 35.48
N ASP A 189 28.61 13.43 36.33
CA ASP A 189 28.22 13.26 37.75
C ASP A 189 29.45 13.27 38.66
N ASP A 190 30.11 14.43 38.75
CA ASP A 190 31.05 14.76 39.82
C ASP A 190 30.82 16.23 40.23
N GLY A 191 30.14 16.48 41.36
CA GLY A 191 30.15 17.80 41.99
C GLY A 191 28.99 18.19 42.93
N ASP A 192 29.04 17.67 44.16
CA ASP A 192 28.69 18.31 45.44
C ASP A 192 27.22 18.48 45.94
N ASP A 193 26.92 17.61 46.93
CA ASP A 193 26.40 17.87 48.29
C ASP A 193 25.07 18.62 48.48
N PHE A 194 24.03 17.90 48.95
CA PHE A 194 23.19 18.33 50.08
C PHE A 194 22.45 17.14 50.72
N GLY A 195 22.94 16.70 51.88
CA GLY A 195 22.10 16.52 53.08
C GLY A 195 21.31 15.21 53.24
N MET A 196 21.97 14.22 53.84
CA MET A 196 21.32 13.17 54.65
C MET A 196 20.58 13.78 55.84
N HIS A 197 19.31 13.43 56.07
CA HIS A 197 18.76 13.32 57.42
C HIS A 197 17.69 12.22 57.51
N LEU A 198 17.86 11.40 58.54
CA LEU A 198 16.94 10.38 59.07
C LEU A 198 15.56 10.95 59.42
#